data_AF-A0A0M9FST9-F1
#
_entry.id   AF-A0A0M9FST9-F1
#
_cell.length_a   1.000
_cell.length_b   1.000
_cell.length_c   1.000
_cell.angle_alpha   90.00
_cell.angle_beta   90.00
_cell.angle_gamma   90.00
#
_symmetry.space_group_name_H-M   'P 1'
#
loop_
_entity.id
_entity.type
_entity.pdbx_description
1 polymer ?
#
loop_
_entity_poly.entity_id
_entity_poly.type
_entity_poly.pdbx_seq_one_letter_code
_entity_poly.pdbx_strand_id
1 'polypeptide(L)'
;MQLLRKLQQRPFLRYASSTQPFYARFKYGPRSRAEFWGLVAGASIFPVFVALTNWYENQKLVKPELAPDFQSTKSVKMEPRTQLGGPFRLRESRTGEYITDEELFKDKWTLLYFGFSKCAEICPNTLTYISQVMKACDEEYGNDPDLANEEKKLQAVFLSIDFLRDQPEVVEKFVRKYDPRVRGLCGTKQEVETAAKAWRVYYSSVDETDEEREAREAKGVDAPVIDDTYQFDHSSAIYLVGPDCKMKDFYFQVMGIRDTVDRIGVHISDVYGFSDTRKE
;
A
#
# COMPACT_ATOMS: atom_id res chain seq x y z
N MET A 1 21.53 34.42 51.62
CA MET A 1 21.28 33.10 52.24
C MET A 1 20.76 32.18 51.15
N GLN A 2 21.43 31.03 51.03
CA GLN A 2 20.95 29.80 50.38
C GLN A 2 20.73 29.84 48.86
N LEU A 3 21.53 28.99 48.20
CA LEU A 3 21.09 28.00 47.21
C LEU A 3 20.02 28.49 46.23
N LEU A 4 20.44 28.70 44.97
CA LEU A 4 19.77 28.20 43.76
C LEU A 4 20.20 29.06 42.58
N ARG A 5 21.19 28.57 41.83
CA ARG A 5 21.34 28.75 40.37
C ARG A 5 22.53 27.93 39.91
N LYS A 6 22.43 26.62 40.18
CA LYS A 6 23.23 25.60 39.49
C LYS A 6 22.27 24.85 38.59
N LEU A 7 22.74 24.58 37.38
CA LEU A 7 22.18 23.67 36.38
C LEU A 7 21.18 24.29 35.41
N GLN A 8 21.66 25.22 34.59
CA GLN A 8 21.26 25.19 33.20
C GLN A 8 22.49 25.47 32.32
N GLN A 9 22.62 24.66 31.26
CA GLN A 9 23.47 24.88 30.09
C GLN A 9 24.92 24.39 30.19
N ARG A 10 25.11 23.09 29.92
CA ARG A 10 26.33 22.56 29.31
C ARG A 10 26.23 22.76 27.79
N PRO A 11 27.19 23.42 27.11
CA PRO A 11 27.28 23.39 25.66
C PRO A 11 28.17 22.25 25.14
N PHE A 12 27.73 21.73 24.02
CA PHE A 12 28.28 20.70 23.13
C PHE A 12 29.77 20.88 22.80
N LEU A 13 30.52 19.77 22.84
CA LEU A 13 31.85 19.66 22.24
C LEU A 13 31.71 19.54 20.71
N ARG A 14 32.29 20.50 19.98
CA ARG A 14 32.47 20.45 18.52
C ARG A 14 33.65 19.54 18.17
N TYR A 15 33.42 18.55 17.31
CA TYR A 15 34.43 17.68 16.73
C TYR A 15 35.17 18.41 15.60
N ALA A 16 36.49 18.57 15.70
CA ALA A 16 37.32 19.20 14.67
C ALA A 16 37.73 18.15 13.62
N SER A 17 37.28 18.33 12.38
CA SER A 17 37.69 17.53 11.23
C SER A 17 39.05 18.02 10.69
N SER A 18 40.08 17.17 10.77
CA SER A 18 41.38 17.43 10.17
C SER A 18 41.40 17.04 8.68
N THR A 19 41.47 18.04 7.81
CA THR A 19 41.75 17.85 6.38
C THR A 19 43.25 18.03 6.14
N GLN A 20 43.99 16.93 6.00
CA GLN A 20 45.32 16.98 5.36
C GLN A 20 45.23 16.40 3.94
N PRO A 21 45.71 17.12 2.91
CA PRO A 21 45.65 16.65 1.53
C PRO A 21 46.65 15.52 1.28
N PHE A 22 46.18 14.51 0.54
CA PHE A 22 46.84 13.24 0.19
C PHE A 22 48.18 13.35 -0.58
N TYR A 23 48.59 14.55 -1.00
CA TYR A 23 49.78 14.75 -1.85
C TYR A 23 51.10 14.96 -1.08
N ALA A 24 51.10 14.91 0.24
CA ALA A 24 52.28 15.22 1.07
C ALA A 24 53.18 14.01 1.44
N ARG A 25 53.43 13.05 0.53
CA ARG A 25 54.27 11.87 0.84
C ARG A 25 55.34 11.45 -0.18
N PHE A 26 55.92 12.38 -0.95
CA PHE A 26 57.15 12.08 -1.69
C PHE A 26 58.19 13.19 -1.50
N LYS A 27 59.00 13.07 -0.43
CA LYS A 27 60.05 14.05 -0.07
C LYS A 27 61.48 13.52 -0.26
N TYR A 28 61.68 12.39 -0.94
CA TYR A 28 63.01 11.84 -1.24
C TYR A 28 63.09 11.39 -2.71
N GLY A 29 64.01 11.97 -3.47
CA GLY A 29 64.39 11.49 -4.81
C GLY A 29 65.34 10.29 -4.74
N PRO A 30 65.62 9.62 -5.88
CA PRO A 30 66.47 8.42 -5.92
C PRO A 30 67.89 8.74 -5.44
N ARG A 31 68.44 7.90 -4.56
CA ARG A 31 69.74 8.12 -3.92
C ARG A 31 70.91 7.62 -4.77
N SER A 32 70.66 6.79 -5.79
CA SER A 32 71.68 6.28 -6.70
C SER A 32 71.18 6.15 -8.14
N ARG A 33 72.11 6.10 -9.11
CA ARG A 33 71.76 5.85 -10.53
C ARG A 33 71.05 4.51 -10.70
N ALA A 34 71.40 3.50 -9.90
CA ALA A 34 70.75 2.19 -9.94
C ALA A 34 69.28 2.27 -9.48
N GLU A 35 68.98 3.03 -8.43
CA GLU A 35 67.60 3.28 -7.98
C GLU A 35 66.79 4.09 -8.99
N PHE A 36 67.41 5.10 -9.62
CA PHE A 36 66.75 5.88 -10.68
C PHE A 36 66.39 4.98 -11.86
N TRP A 37 67.34 4.19 -12.38
CA TRP A 37 67.07 3.27 -13.49
C TRP A 37 66.14 2.13 -13.10
N GLY A 38 66.16 1.68 -11.83
CA GLY A 38 65.20 0.70 -11.31
C GLY A 38 63.76 1.24 -11.26
N LEU A 39 63.57 2.48 -10.84
CA LEU A 39 62.26 3.15 -10.89
C LEU A 39 61.77 3.38 -12.33
N VAL A 40 62.66 3.80 -13.22
CA VAL A 40 62.34 3.98 -14.65
C VAL A 40 61.97 2.64 -15.31
N ALA A 41 62.74 1.57 -15.03
CA ALA A 41 62.44 0.23 -15.52
C ALA A 41 61.10 -0.30 -14.96
N GLY A 42 60.86 -0.16 -13.66
CA GLY A 42 59.59 -0.56 -13.04
C GLY A 42 58.38 0.20 -13.59
N ALA A 43 58.50 1.51 -13.77
CA ALA A 43 57.46 2.35 -14.37
C ALA A 43 57.19 2.04 -15.85
N SER A 44 58.14 1.42 -16.55
CA SER A 44 57.99 1.04 -17.96
C SER A 44 57.46 -0.39 -18.11
N ILE A 45 57.91 -1.32 -17.27
CA ILE A 45 57.52 -2.73 -17.34
C ILE A 45 56.09 -2.94 -16.84
N PHE A 46 55.67 -2.24 -15.79
CA PHE A 46 54.32 -2.41 -15.23
C PHE A 46 53.18 -2.06 -16.21
N PRO A 47 53.15 -0.89 -16.88
CA PRO A 47 52.08 -0.59 -17.83
C PRO A 47 52.12 -1.48 -19.07
N VAL A 48 53.30 -1.91 -19.52
CA VAL A 48 53.42 -2.88 -20.62
C VAL A 48 52.85 -4.23 -20.21
N PHE A 49 53.16 -4.70 -19.00
CA PHE A 49 52.61 -5.95 -18.46
C PHE A 49 51.09 -5.88 -18.31
N VAL A 50 50.54 -4.80 -17.75
CA VAL A 50 49.08 -4.59 -17.63
C VAL A 50 48.41 -4.52 -19.00
N ALA A 51 49.03 -3.84 -19.97
CA ALA A 51 48.50 -3.80 -21.34
C ALA A 51 48.52 -5.19 -22.00
N LEU A 52 49.57 -5.98 -21.76
CA LEU A 52 49.71 -7.33 -22.32
C LEU A 52 48.70 -8.30 -21.69
N THR A 53 48.50 -8.24 -20.37
CA THR A 53 47.50 -9.07 -19.68
C THR A 53 46.09 -8.69 -20.10
N ASN A 54 45.81 -7.39 -20.19
CA ASN A 54 44.50 -6.91 -20.64
C ASN A 54 44.25 -7.30 -22.11
N TRP A 55 45.24 -7.19 -22.99
CA TRP A 55 45.13 -7.68 -24.38
C TRP A 55 44.90 -9.19 -24.45
N TYR A 56 45.65 -9.97 -23.66
CA TYR A 56 45.52 -11.43 -23.63
C TYR A 56 44.15 -11.89 -23.08
N GLU A 57 43.64 -11.23 -22.03
CA GLU A 57 42.30 -11.47 -21.51
C GLU A 57 41.24 -11.05 -22.53
N ASN A 58 41.39 -9.88 -23.17
CA ASN A 58 40.45 -9.36 -24.14
C ASN A 58 40.38 -10.23 -25.41
N GLN A 59 41.44 -10.94 -25.78
CA GLN A 59 41.40 -11.95 -26.84
C GLN A 59 40.58 -13.20 -26.48
N LYS A 60 40.39 -13.49 -25.19
CA LYS A 60 39.58 -14.63 -24.71
C LYS A 60 38.15 -14.23 -24.34
N LEU A 61 37.83 -12.94 -24.34
CA LEU A 61 36.47 -12.45 -24.13
C LEU A 61 35.61 -12.74 -25.36
N VAL A 62 35.08 -13.96 -25.43
CA VAL A 62 33.88 -14.22 -26.22
C VAL A 62 32.75 -13.47 -25.55
N LYS A 63 32.28 -12.37 -26.16
CA LYS A 63 31.07 -11.70 -25.69
C LYS A 63 29.97 -12.77 -25.68
N PRO A 64 29.27 -13.02 -24.55
CA PRO A 64 28.17 -13.94 -24.57
C PRO A 64 27.13 -13.38 -25.54
N GLU A 65 26.99 -14.02 -26.70
CA GLU A 65 25.82 -13.79 -27.54
C GLU A 65 24.63 -14.23 -26.70
N LEU A 66 23.63 -13.34 -26.60
CA LEU A 66 22.36 -13.72 -26.01
C LEU A 66 21.89 -14.98 -26.73
N ALA A 67 21.45 -15.99 -25.96
CA ALA A 67 20.88 -17.20 -26.55
C ALA A 67 19.87 -16.79 -27.63
N PRO A 68 19.80 -17.47 -28.78
CA PRO A 68 18.84 -17.13 -29.85
C PRO A 68 17.39 -17.14 -29.35
N ASP A 69 17.14 -17.81 -28.23
CA ASP A 69 15.84 -17.92 -27.56
C ASP A 69 15.59 -16.82 -26.50
N PHE A 70 16.55 -15.94 -26.23
CA PHE A 70 16.33 -14.76 -25.41
C PHE A 70 15.53 -13.75 -26.23
N GLN A 71 14.22 -13.95 -26.25
CA GLN A 71 13.27 -12.96 -26.75
C GLN A 71 13.39 -11.74 -25.84
N SER A 72 14.17 -10.74 -26.28
CA SER A 72 14.19 -9.37 -25.77
C SER A 72 12.77 -9.00 -25.40
N THR A 73 12.47 -9.00 -24.08
CA THR A 73 11.17 -8.73 -23.46
C THR A 73 10.05 -8.70 -24.47
N LYS A 74 9.69 -9.87 -25.02
CA LYS A 74 8.61 -9.99 -25.98
C LYS A 74 7.47 -9.21 -25.37
N SER A 75 7.12 -8.08 -25.99
CA SER A 75 6.28 -7.03 -25.41
C SER A 75 5.21 -7.70 -24.57
N VAL A 76 5.38 -7.70 -23.25
CA VAL A 76 4.39 -8.27 -22.36
C VAL A 76 3.22 -7.35 -22.58
N LYS A 77 2.30 -7.80 -23.42
CA LYS A 77 1.05 -7.11 -23.68
C LYS A 77 0.35 -7.20 -22.35
N MET A 78 0.56 -6.18 -21.52
CA MET A 78 -0.14 -6.04 -20.26
C MET A 78 -1.58 -5.82 -20.65
N GLU A 79 -2.33 -6.92 -20.73
CA GLU A 79 -3.76 -6.85 -20.89
C GLU A 79 -4.26 -5.92 -19.77
N PRO A 80 -5.03 -4.87 -20.11
CA PRO A 80 -5.46 -3.91 -19.11
C PRO A 80 -6.20 -4.68 -18.02
N ARG A 81 -5.67 -4.62 -16.79
CA ARG A 81 -6.35 -5.23 -15.65
C ARG A 81 -7.76 -4.65 -15.63
N THR A 82 -8.77 -5.53 -15.65
CA THR A 82 -10.16 -5.12 -15.44
C THR A 82 -10.19 -4.29 -14.17
N GLN A 83 -10.63 -3.05 -14.30
CA GLN A 83 -10.68 -2.13 -13.18
C GLN A 83 -11.63 -2.70 -12.13
N LEU A 84 -11.20 -2.73 -10.86
CA LEU A 84 -12.09 -3.10 -9.76
C LEU A 84 -13.12 -1.99 -9.58
N GLY A 85 -14.35 -2.39 -9.27
CA GLY A 85 -15.51 -1.52 -9.24
C GLY A 85 -16.53 -1.91 -10.31
N GLY A 86 -17.76 -1.45 -10.10
CA GLY A 86 -18.89 -1.77 -10.94
C GLY A 86 -20.18 -1.31 -10.28
N PRO A 87 -21.27 -1.23 -11.06
CA PRO A 87 -22.51 -0.65 -10.58
C PRO A 87 -23.08 -1.51 -9.46
N PHE A 88 -23.44 -0.86 -8.35
CA PHE A 88 -24.18 -1.49 -7.29
C PHE A 88 -25.21 -0.53 -6.72
N ARG A 89 -26.24 -1.10 -6.10
CA ARG A 89 -27.26 -0.37 -5.37
C ARG A 89 -27.42 -1.04 -4.03
N LEU A 90 -27.18 -0.29 -2.96
CA LEU A 90 -27.25 -0.78 -1.58
C LEU A 90 -28.02 0.20 -0.73
N ARG A 91 -28.48 -0.26 0.42
CA ARG A 91 -29.22 0.54 1.39
C ARG A 91 -28.27 1.14 2.42
N GLU A 92 -28.34 2.45 2.58
CA GLU A 92 -27.57 3.16 3.59
C GLU A 92 -28.15 2.96 4.99
N SER A 93 -27.27 2.73 5.97
CA SER A 93 -27.65 2.47 7.37
C SER A 93 -28.27 3.68 8.06
N ARG A 94 -27.78 4.88 7.77
CA ARG A 94 -28.16 6.13 8.45
C ARG A 94 -29.49 6.70 7.96
N THR A 95 -29.68 6.74 6.64
CA THR A 95 -30.88 7.29 6.00
C THR A 95 -31.95 6.22 5.77
N GLY A 96 -31.52 4.96 5.62
CA GLY A 96 -32.40 3.87 5.20
C GLY A 96 -32.76 3.92 3.71
N GLU A 97 -32.20 4.86 2.95
CA GLU A 97 -32.43 5.02 1.50
C GLU A 97 -31.48 4.15 0.69
N TYR A 98 -31.85 3.89 -0.57
CA TYR A 98 -30.95 3.22 -1.51
C TYR A 98 -30.01 4.23 -2.13
N ILE A 99 -28.73 3.89 -2.18
CA ILE A 99 -27.67 4.66 -2.81
C ILE A 99 -26.96 3.82 -3.87
N THR A 100 -26.58 4.46 -4.96
CA THR A 100 -25.77 3.87 -6.03
C THR A 100 -24.28 4.12 -5.80
N ASP A 101 -23.42 3.34 -6.45
CA ASP A 101 -21.97 3.54 -6.43
C ASP A 101 -21.55 4.92 -6.96
N GLU A 102 -22.19 5.40 -8.02
CA GLU A 102 -21.91 6.73 -8.57
C GLU A 102 -22.22 7.83 -7.56
N GLU A 103 -23.39 7.81 -6.93
CA GLU A 103 -23.77 8.80 -5.90
C GLU A 103 -22.88 8.72 -4.66
N LEU A 104 -22.39 7.52 -4.34
CA LEU A 104 -21.53 7.29 -3.20
C LEU A 104 -20.13 7.87 -3.41
N PHE A 105 -19.51 7.63 -4.57
CA PHE A 105 -18.11 7.93 -4.84
C PHE A 105 -17.86 9.26 -5.56
N LYS A 106 -18.86 9.82 -6.24
CA LYS A 106 -18.70 11.04 -7.02
C LYS A 106 -18.23 12.22 -6.16
N ASP A 107 -17.14 12.85 -6.61
CA ASP A 107 -16.49 13.99 -5.95
C ASP A 107 -16.09 13.71 -4.49
N LYS A 108 -15.83 12.44 -4.15
CA LYS A 108 -15.40 12.03 -2.81
C LYS A 108 -14.27 11.02 -2.85
N TRP A 109 -13.32 11.18 -1.95
CA TRP A 109 -12.32 10.15 -1.68
C TRP A 109 -12.92 9.14 -0.71
N THR A 110 -12.96 7.88 -1.09
CA THR A 110 -13.68 6.86 -0.31
C THR A 110 -12.78 5.70 0.06
N LEU A 111 -12.63 5.47 1.36
CA LEU A 111 -12.05 4.24 1.91
C LEU A 111 -13.16 3.21 2.06
N LEU A 112 -13.25 2.30 1.09
CA LEU A 112 -14.26 1.24 1.04
C LEU A 112 -13.72 -0.03 1.72
N TYR A 113 -14.47 -0.53 2.69
CA TYR A 113 -14.13 -1.76 3.41
C TYR A 113 -15.34 -2.69 3.47
N PHE A 114 -15.10 -3.97 3.16
CA PHE A 114 -16.11 -5.03 3.21
C PHE A 114 -15.96 -5.81 4.50
N GLY A 115 -17.05 -6.03 5.24
CA GLY A 115 -17.04 -6.78 6.49
C GLY A 115 -18.44 -7.05 7.02
N PHE A 116 -18.59 -7.37 8.29
CA PHE A 116 -19.90 -7.61 8.93
C PHE A 116 -19.89 -7.23 10.41
N SER A 117 -21.04 -6.86 10.96
CA SER A 117 -21.13 -6.23 12.30
C SER A 117 -20.76 -7.17 13.47
N LYS A 118 -21.01 -8.48 13.32
CA LYS A 118 -20.73 -9.53 14.31
C LYS A 118 -19.36 -10.20 14.16
N CYS A 119 -18.43 -9.59 13.42
CA CYS A 119 -17.08 -10.14 13.29
C CYS A 119 -16.35 -10.14 14.63
N ALA A 120 -15.67 -11.25 14.95
CA ALA A 120 -15.01 -11.43 16.23
C ALA A 120 -14.03 -10.31 16.58
N GLU A 121 -13.07 -10.00 15.69
CA GLU A 121 -12.00 -9.03 15.99
C GLU A 121 -11.50 -8.20 14.80
N ILE A 122 -11.47 -8.73 13.57
CA ILE A 122 -10.78 -8.08 12.45
C ILE A 122 -11.53 -6.83 11.96
N CYS A 123 -12.84 -6.93 11.74
CA CYS A 123 -13.65 -5.78 11.29
C CYS A 123 -13.58 -4.58 12.25
N PRO A 124 -13.80 -4.73 13.58
CA PRO A 124 -13.77 -3.59 14.47
C PRO A 124 -12.38 -2.94 14.53
N ASN A 125 -11.31 -3.74 14.52
CA ASN A 125 -9.94 -3.23 14.49
C ASN A 125 -9.62 -2.48 13.19
N THR A 126 -10.12 -2.97 12.05
CA THR A 126 -9.93 -2.33 10.75
C THR A 126 -10.65 -0.98 10.68
N LEU A 127 -11.87 -0.87 11.21
CA LEU A 127 -12.60 0.40 11.26
C LEU A 127 -11.96 1.41 12.24
N THR A 128 -11.41 0.93 13.37
CA THR A 128 -10.60 1.78 14.25
C THR A 128 -9.36 2.29 13.52
N TYR A 129 -8.67 1.42 12.77
CA TYR A 129 -7.52 1.80 11.96
C TYR A 129 -7.87 2.85 10.90
N ILE A 130 -8.96 2.65 10.15
CA ILE A 130 -9.46 3.65 9.18
C ILE A 130 -9.74 4.98 9.87
N SER A 131 -10.39 4.96 11.03
CA SER A 131 -10.67 6.19 11.80
C SER A 131 -9.39 6.91 12.24
N GLN A 132 -8.33 6.17 12.57
CA GLN A 132 -7.02 6.75 12.91
C GLN A 132 -6.31 7.32 11.68
N VAL A 133 -6.38 6.63 10.54
CA VAL A 133 -5.83 7.11 9.26
C VAL A 133 -6.51 8.41 8.85
N MET A 134 -7.83 8.49 8.93
CA MET A 134 -8.58 9.71 8.58
C MET A 134 -8.18 10.89 9.47
N LYS A 135 -8.08 10.68 10.79
CA LYS A 135 -7.58 11.71 11.73
C LYS A 135 -6.15 12.16 11.43
N ALA A 136 -5.28 11.23 11.08
CA ALA A 136 -3.91 11.57 10.71
C ALA A 136 -3.85 12.36 9.39
N CYS A 137 -4.74 12.04 8.43
CA CYS A 137 -4.90 12.86 7.22
C CYS A 137 -5.37 14.28 7.56
N ASP A 138 -6.33 14.45 8.47
CA ASP A 138 -6.79 15.77 8.94
C ASP A 138 -5.61 16.58 9.53
N GLU A 139 -4.77 15.95 10.34
CA GLU A 139 -3.62 16.60 11.01
C GLU A 139 -2.51 16.99 10.01
N GLU A 140 -2.22 16.13 9.04
CA GLU A 140 -1.12 16.32 8.11
C GLU A 140 -1.48 17.25 6.95
N TYR A 141 -2.66 17.05 6.34
CA TYR A 141 -3.08 17.80 5.15
C TYR A 141 -4.05 18.94 5.45
N GLY A 142 -4.66 18.99 6.64
CA GLY A 142 -5.58 20.06 7.02
C GLY A 142 -4.94 21.45 7.17
N ASN A 143 -3.61 21.52 7.25
CA ASN A 143 -2.85 22.78 7.33
C ASN A 143 -2.50 23.37 5.95
N ASP A 144 -2.56 22.56 4.89
CA ASP A 144 -2.31 23.01 3.52
C ASP A 144 -3.66 23.45 2.90
N PRO A 145 -3.82 24.72 2.48
CA PRO A 145 -5.08 25.22 1.95
C PRO A 145 -5.59 24.46 0.72
N ASP A 146 -4.70 23.96 -0.11
CA ASP A 146 -5.06 23.26 -1.35
C ASP A 146 -5.50 21.83 -1.06
N LEU A 147 -4.81 21.14 -0.15
CA LEU A 147 -5.13 19.77 0.25
C LEU A 147 -6.29 19.70 1.24
N ALA A 148 -6.49 20.72 2.07
CA ALA A 148 -7.56 20.75 3.07
C ALA A 148 -8.97 20.73 2.46
N ASN A 149 -9.14 21.14 1.20
CA ASN A 149 -10.43 21.04 0.51
C ASN A 149 -10.71 19.62 0.02
N GLU A 150 -9.69 18.91 -0.46
CA GLU A 150 -9.80 17.53 -0.90
C GLU A 150 -9.86 16.55 0.27
N GLU A 151 -9.11 16.81 1.34
CA GLU A 151 -9.14 16.06 2.59
C GLU A 151 -10.55 16.05 3.21
N LYS A 152 -11.25 17.19 3.20
CA LYS A 152 -12.66 17.25 3.65
C LYS A 152 -13.63 16.38 2.86
N LYS A 153 -13.25 15.95 1.65
CA LYS A 153 -14.03 15.02 0.82
C LYS A 153 -13.74 13.55 1.15
N LEU A 154 -12.80 13.27 2.05
CA LEU A 154 -12.48 11.93 2.51
C LEU A 154 -13.61 11.37 3.39
N GLN A 155 -14.14 10.22 2.97
CA GLN A 155 -15.14 9.45 3.71
C GLN A 155 -14.69 7.99 3.81
N ALA A 156 -15.28 7.27 4.76
CA ALA A 156 -15.13 5.83 4.88
C ALA A 156 -16.48 5.15 4.67
N VAL A 157 -16.47 4.03 3.97
CA VAL A 157 -17.68 3.24 3.70
C VAL A 157 -17.44 1.82 4.20
N PHE A 158 -18.30 1.40 5.12
CA PHE A 158 -18.39 0.03 5.58
C PHE A 158 -19.53 -0.67 4.83
N LEU A 159 -19.21 -1.65 4.01
CA LEU A 159 -20.18 -2.45 3.26
C LEU A 159 -20.35 -3.80 3.94
N SER A 160 -21.56 -4.05 4.47
CA SER A 160 -21.87 -5.32 5.10
C SER A 160 -22.09 -6.43 4.09
N ILE A 161 -21.37 -7.53 4.25
CA ILE A 161 -21.57 -8.78 3.49
C ILE A 161 -22.65 -9.69 4.10
N ASP A 162 -23.08 -9.41 5.33
CA ASP A 162 -24.03 -10.23 6.08
C ASP A 162 -25.48 -9.80 5.84
N PHE A 163 -26.07 -10.28 4.75
CA PHE A 163 -27.47 -9.96 4.40
C PHE A 163 -28.52 -10.58 5.34
N LEU A 164 -28.15 -11.50 6.24
CA LEU A 164 -29.09 -12.17 7.14
C LEU A 164 -29.26 -11.41 8.46
N ARG A 165 -28.15 -10.94 9.05
CA ARG A 165 -28.13 -10.33 10.38
C ARG A 165 -27.97 -8.81 10.35
N ASP A 166 -27.26 -8.29 9.34
CA ASP A 166 -26.94 -6.86 9.29
C ASP A 166 -28.07 -6.06 8.62
N GLN A 167 -29.06 -5.73 9.44
CA GLN A 167 -30.08 -4.76 9.08
C GLN A 167 -29.56 -3.31 9.22
N PRO A 168 -30.15 -2.33 8.50
CA PRO A 168 -29.69 -0.93 8.53
C PRO A 168 -29.47 -0.38 9.94
N GLU A 169 -30.38 -0.68 10.87
CA GLU A 169 -30.30 -0.21 12.27
C GLU A 169 -29.13 -0.82 13.04
N VAL A 170 -28.79 -2.09 12.76
CA VAL A 170 -27.68 -2.80 13.40
C VAL A 170 -26.36 -2.26 12.87
N VAL A 171 -26.27 -2.10 11.55
CA VAL A 171 -25.09 -1.52 10.90
C VAL A 171 -24.85 -0.10 11.38
N GLU A 172 -25.90 0.73 11.48
CA GLU A 172 -25.76 2.11 11.95
C GLU A 172 -25.23 2.16 13.39
N LYS A 173 -25.77 1.32 14.29
CA LYS A 173 -25.29 1.19 15.67
C LYS A 173 -23.83 0.74 15.75
N PHE A 174 -23.39 -0.07 14.79
CA PHE A 174 -22.01 -0.52 14.70
C PHE A 174 -21.09 0.61 14.22
N VAL A 175 -21.37 1.23 13.07
CA VAL A 175 -20.51 2.26 12.46
C VAL A 175 -20.45 3.56 13.27
N ARG A 176 -21.52 3.91 14.00
CA ARG A 176 -21.55 5.12 14.87
C ARG A 176 -20.50 5.14 15.98
N LYS A 177 -19.91 3.99 16.33
CA LYS A 177 -18.85 3.90 17.36
C LYS A 177 -17.51 4.44 16.89
N TYR A 178 -17.35 4.63 15.58
CA TYR A 178 -16.11 5.04 14.92
C TYR A 178 -16.18 6.51 14.49
N ASP A 179 -15.44 6.89 13.45
CA ASP A 179 -15.47 8.26 12.91
C ASP A 179 -16.88 8.62 12.33
N PRO A 180 -17.40 9.83 12.57
CA PRO A 180 -18.73 10.25 12.08
C PRO A 180 -18.86 10.26 10.56
N ARG A 181 -17.74 10.33 9.82
CA ARG A 181 -17.67 10.24 8.36
C ARG A 181 -17.84 8.81 7.84
N VAL A 182 -17.82 7.80 8.71
CA VAL A 182 -18.07 6.40 8.34
C VAL A 182 -19.55 6.22 8.00
N ARG A 183 -19.82 5.74 6.79
CA ARG A 183 -21.16 5.37 6.30
C ARG A 183 -21.28 3.85 6.26
N GLY A 184 -22.40 3.33 6.73
CA GLY A 184 -22.72 1.90 6.63
C GLY A 184 -23.61 1.62 5.42
N LEU A 185 -23.32 0.56 4.69
CA LEU A 185 -24.14 0.03 3.61
C LEU A 185 -24.51 -1.42 3.90
N CYS A 186 -25.75 -1.78 3.59
CA CYS A 186 -26.29 -3.13 3.74
C CYS A 186 -27.29 -3.38 2.61
N GLY A 187 -27.73 -4.62 2.42
CA GLY A 187 -28.65 -4.94 1.33
C GLY A 187 -29.10 -6.39 1.35
N THR A 188 -29.86 -6.74 0.33
CA THR A 188 -30.27 -8.12 0.07
C THR A 188 -29.08 -8.96 -0.43
N LYS A 189 -29.20 -10.29 -0.35
CA LYS A 189 -28.17 -11.22 -0.86
C LYS A 189 -27.70 -10.89 -2.27
N GLN A 190 -28.64 -10.60 -3.19
CA GLN A 190 -28.32 -10.32 -4.59
C GLN A 190 -27.55 -9.00 -4.76
N GLU A 191 -27.91 -7.97 -4.00
CA GLU A 191 -27.25 -6.66 -4.05
C GLU A 191 -25.82 -6.75 -3.48
N VAL A 192 -25.67 -7.43 -2.34
CA VAL A 192 -24.37 -7.68 -1.70
C VAL A 192 -23.48 -8.52 -2.60
N GLU A 193 -24.00 -9.60 -3.19
CA GLU A 193 -23.24 -10.42 -4.15
C GLU A 193 -22.78 -9.62 -5.36
N THR A 194 -23.64 -8.73 -5.88
CA THR A 194 -23.30 -7.88 -7.04
C THR A 194 -22.15 -6.95 -6.68
N ALA A 195 -22.23 -6.28 -5.52
CA ALA A 195 -21.16 -5.43 -5.04
C ALA A 195 -19.86 -6.23 -4.77
N ALA A 196 -19.94 -7.36 -4.07
CA ALA A 196 -18.78 -8.20 -3.77
C ALA A 196 -18.10 -8.69 -5.06
N LYS A 197 -18.86 -9.13 -6.06
CA LYS A 197 -18.33 -9.55 -7.37
C LYS A 197 -17.65 -8.40 -8.12
N ALA A 198 -18.24 -7.20 -8.12
CA ALA A 198 -17.67 -6.02 -8.77
C ALA A 198 -16.30 -5.63 -8.19
N TRP A 199 -16.15 -5.80 -6.87
CA TRP A 199 -14.90 -5.52 -6.15
C TRP A 199 -13.99 -6.73 -5.99
N ARG A 200 -14.36 -7.89 -6.57
CA ARG A 200 -13.67 -9.18 -6.43
C ARG A 200 -13.40 -9.58 -4.98
N VAL A 201 -14.33 -9.22 -4.09
CA VAL A 201 -14.29 -9.60 -2.68
C VAL A 201 -14.81 -11.02 -2.56
N TYR A 202 -13.93 -11.90 -2.10
CA TYR A 202 -14.32 -13.23 -1.68
C TYR A 202 -14.94 -13.16 -0.28
N TYR A 203 -16.05 -13.87 -0.11
CA TYR A 203 -16.59 -14.19 1.21
C TYR A 203 -17.15 -15.62 1.20
N SER A 204 -17.02 -16.35 2.30
CA SER A 204 -17.65 -17.67 2.43
C SER A 204 -19.17 -17.53 2.52
N SER A 205 -19.94 -18.34 1.78
CA SER A 205 -21.41 -18.37 1.94
C SER A 205 -21.79 -19.22 3.15
N VAL A 206 -22.89 -18.86 3.83
CA VAL A 206 -23.52 -19.76 4.80
C VAL A 206 -24.26 -20.90 4.10
N ASP A 207 -24.62 -20.70 2.83
CA ASP A 207 -25.28 -21.72 2.03
C ASP A 207 -24.29 -22.83 1.67
N GLU A 208 -24.63 -24.07 2.03
CA GLU A 208 -23.93 -25.26 1.54
C GLU A 208 -24.27 -25.47 0.05
N THR A 209 -23.27 -25.81 -0.74
CA THR A 209 -23.50 -26.32 -2.10
C THR A 209 -24.21 -27.68 -2.04
N ASP A 210 -24.90 -28.07 -3.11
CA ASP A 210 -25.55 -29.39 -3.16
C ASP A 210 -24.54 -30.54 -2.96
N GLU A 211 -23.32 -30.38 -3.47
CA GLU A 211 -22.22 -31.34 -3.29
C GLU A 211 -21.76 -31.42 -1.83
N GLU A 212 -21.64 -30.28 -1.14
CA GLU A 212 -21.32 -30.22 0.28
C GLU A 212 -22.42 -30.82 1.15
N ARG A 213 -23.70 -30.57 0.78
CA ARG A 213 -24.87 -31.18 1.42
C ARG A 213 -24.82 -32.70 1.29
N GLU A 214 -24.67 -33.21 0.08
CA GLU A 214 -24.63 -34.65 -0.20
C GLU A 214 -23.44 -35.31 0.52
N ALA A 215 -22.27 -34.67 0.53
CA ALA A 215 -21.10 -35.18 1.25
C ALA A 215 -21.29 -35.17 2.79
N ARG A 216 -22.00 -34.18 3.33
CA ARG A 216 -22.36 -34.08 4.76
C ARG A 216 -23.37 -35.17 5.13
N GLU A 217 -24.42 -35.31 4.35
CA GLU A 217 -25.47 -36.32 4.54
C GLU A 217 -24.91 -37.75 4.40
N ALA A 218 -24.01 -38.00 3.45
CA ALA A 218 -23.31 -39.28 3.32
C ALA A 218 -22.43 -39.63 4.53
N LYS A 219 -21.95 -38.63 5.27
CA LYS A 219 -21.23 -38.81 6.54
C LYS A 219 -22.16 -38.92 7.75
N GLY A 220 -23.48 -38.85 7.56
CA GLY A 220 -24.47 -38.89 8.62
C GLY A 220 -24.39 -37.70 9.59
N VAL A 221 -23.86 -36.57 9.13
CA VAL A 221 -23.76 -35.33 9.93
C VAL A 221 -25.02 -34.51 9.69
N ASP A 222 -25.73 -34.13 10.76
CA ASP A 222 -26.91 -33.27 10.66
C ASP A 222 -26.56 -31.89 10.06
N ALA A 223 -27.55 -31.23 9.47
CA ALA A 223 -27.35 -29.91 8.89
C ALA A 223 -26.86 -28.94 9.98
N PRO A 224 -25.85 -28.10 9.68
CA PRO A 224 -25.40 -27.10 10.64
C PRO A 224 -26.59 -26.21 10.98
N VAL A 225 -26.90 -26.10 12.28
CA VAL A 225 -27.85 -25.11 12.75
C VAL A 225 -27.22 -23.76 12.50
N ILE A 226 -27.77 -22.98 11.57
CA ILE A 226 -27.37 -21.60 11.35
C ILE A 226 -27.86 -20.80 12.56
N ASP A 227 -27.04 -20.80 13.61
CA ASP A 227 -27.25 -19.98 14.78
C ASP A 227 -26.60 -18.61 14.60
N ASP A 228 -26.72 -17.75 15.62
CA ASP A 228 -26.22 -16.40 15.55
C ASP A 228 -24.68 -16.28 15.62
N THR A 229 -23.95 -17.40 15.67
CA THR A 229 -22.51 -17.48 15.98
C THR A 229 -21.62 -17.67 14.76
N TYR A 230 -22.19 -17.88 13.57
CA TYR A 230 -21.37 -18.08 12.36
C TYR A 230 -20.49 -16.87 12.04
N GLN A 231 -19.31 -17.16 11.46
CA GLN A 231 -18.32 -16.18 11.02
C GLN A 231 -18.10 -16.32 9.52
N PHE A 232 -17.88 -15.20 8.85
CA PHE A 232 -17.48 -15.17 7.45
C PHE A 232 -15.97 -14.99 7.35
N ASP A 233 -15.34 -15.80 6.51
CA ASP A 233 -14.03 -15.46 5.97
C ASP A 233 -14.24 -14.43 4.87
N HIS A 234 -13.60 -13.27 4.98
CA HIS A 234 -13.68 -12.24 3.95
C HIS A 234 -12.34 -11.51 3.77
N SER A 235 -12.15 -10.88 2.62
CA SER A 235 -10.97 -10.06 2.35
C SER A 235 -10.86 -8.89 3.34
N SER A 236 -9.67 -8.69 3.91
CA SER A 236 -9.35 -7.59 4.83
C SER A 236 -8.80 -6.34 4.15
N ALA A 237 -8.85 -6.30 2.81
CA ALA A 237 -8.38 -5.15 2.03
C ALA A 237 -9.32 -3.94 2.20
N ILE A 238 -8.70 -2.76 2.34
CA ILE A 238 -9.37 -1.46 2.31
C ILE A 238 -9.09 -0.85 0.94
N TYR A 239 -10.12 -0.51 0.19
CA TYR A 239 -9.99 0.04 -1.16
C TYR A 239 -10.05 1.56 -1.11
N LEU A 240 -9.15 2.24 -1.84
CA LEU A 240 -9.23 3.67 -2.09
C LEU A 240 -9.93 3.91 -3.42
N VAL A 241 -11.04 4.62 -3.36
CA VAL A 241 -11.81 5.05 -4.53
C VAL A 241 -11.68 6.55 -4.66
N GLY A 242 -11.28 7.00 -5.85
CA GLY A 242 -11.14 8.41 -6.15
C GLY A 242 -12.47 9.07 -6.54
N PRO A 243 -12.49 10.41 -6.64
CA PRO A 243 -13.67 11.20 -7.01
C PRO A 243 -14.18 10.92 -8.45
N ASP A 244 -13.37 10.23 -9.26
CA ASP A 244 -13.69 9.72 -10.60
C ASP A 244 -14.41 8.37 -10.58
N CYS A 245 -14.89 7.92 -9.42
CA CYS A 245 -15.54 6.62 -9.19
C CYS A 245 -14.67 5.41 -9.54
N LYS A 246 -13.35 5.60 -9.62
CA LYS A 246 -12.39 4.56 -9.97
C LYS A 246 -11.56 4.17 -8.76
N MET A 247 -11.31 2.87 -8.63
CA MET A 247 -10.31 2.38 -7.68
C MET A 247 -8.93 2.94 -8.03
N LYS A 248 -8.26 3.53 -7.03
CA LYS A 248 -6.91 4.09 -7.12
C LYS A 248 -5.86 3.18 -6.48
N ASP A 249 -6.18 2.63 -5.31
CA ASP A 249 -5.25 1.84 -4.51
C ASP A 249 -5.97 0.90 -3.54
N PHE A 250 -5.21 0.05 -2.86
CA PHE A 250 -5.70 -0.76 -1.74
C PHE A 250 -4.67 -0.81 -0.61
N TYR A 251 -5.18 -0.99 0.61
CA TYR A 251 -4.39 -0.98 1.84
C TYR A 251 -4.78 -2.16 2.72
N PHE A 252 -3.87 -2.51 3.62
CA PHE A 252 -4.12 -3.44 4.71
C PHE A 252 -3.74 -2.78 6.02
N GLN A 253 -4.44 -3.15 7.10
CA GLN A 253 -4.14 -2.65 8.44
C GLN A 253 -2.66 -2.83 8.84
N VAL A 254 -2.00 -3.88 8.34
CA VAL A 254 -0.59 -4.18 8.65
C VAL A 254 0.41 -3.20 8.05
N MET A 255 0.01 -2.36 7.09
CA MET A 255 0.90 -1.37 6.46
C MET A 255 1.27 -0.22 7.40
N GLY A 256 0.54 -0.05 8.50
CA GLY A 256 0.75 1.07 9.43
C GLY A 256 0.06 2.35 8.97
N ILE A 257 -0.11 3.28 9.91
CA ILE A 257 -0.92 4.50 9.68
C ILE A 257 -0.17 5.47 8.77
N ARG A 258 1.10 5.77 9.08
CA ARG A 258 1.91 6.76 8.33
C ARG A 258 2.05 6.42 6.85
N ASP A 259 2.47 5.20 6.54
CA ASP A 259 2.62 4.74 5.16
C ASP A 259 1.30 4.83 4.37
N THR A 260 0.16 4.65 5.04
CA THR A 260 -1.15 4.76 4.40
C THR A 260 -1.55 6.22 4.18
N VAL A 261 -1.31 7.09 5.16
CA VAL A 261 -1.53 8.54 5.02
C VAL A 261 -0.67 9.10 3.89
N ASP A 262 0.64 8.82 3.89
CA ASP A 262 1.57 9.24 2.84
C ASP A 262 1.09 8.84 1.44
N ARG A 263 0.63 7.59 1.28
CA ARG A 263 0.11 7.09 0.01
C ARG A 263 -1.20 7.74 -0.38
N ILE A 264 -2.11 7.97 0.57
CA ILE A 264 -3.35 8.72 0.31
C ILE A 264 -3.01 10.13 -0.15
N GLY A 265 -2.06 10.80 0.52
CA GLY A 265 -1.57 12.13 0.14
C GLY A 265 -1.05 12.19 -1.29
N VAL A 266 -0.29 11.18 -1.73
CA VAL A 266 0.17 11.07 -3.13
C VAL A 266 -0.98 11.04 -4.14
N HIS A 267 -2.08 10.35 -3.82
CA HIS A 267 -3.26 10.30 -4.68
C HIS A 267 -4.07 11.59 -4.64
N ILE A 268 -4.23 12.20 -3.46
CA ILE A 268 -4.98 13.45 -3.27
C ILE A 268 -4.29 14.63 -3.96
N SER A 269 -2.98 14.75 -3.80
CA SER A 269 -2.19 15.85 -4.38
C SER A 269 -1.93 15.68 -5.89
N ASP A 270 -2.40 14.59 -6.49
CA ASP A 270 -2.20 14.23 -7.90
C ASP A 270 -0.74 14.45 -8.37
N VAL A 271 0.25 14.15 -7.50
CA VAL A 271 1.68 14.43 -7.75
C VAL A 271 2.16 13.84 -9.08
N TYR A 272 1.54 12.74 -9.50
CA TYR A 272 1.90 12.04 -10.72
C TYR A 272 1.04 12.39 -11.93
N GLY A 273 0.01 13.23 -11.79
CA GLY A 273 -0.86 13.63 -12.89
C GLY A 273 -1.30 12.43 -13.73
N PHE A 274 -1.69 11.32 -13.09
CA PHE A 274 -2.03 10.09 -13.79
C PHE A 274 -3.42 10.25 -14.44
N SER A 275 -3.47 11.11 -15.45
CA SER A 275 -4.47 11.05 -16.49
C SER A 275 -4.33 9.67 -17.14
N ASP A 276 -5.44 8.92 -17.14
CA ASP A 276 -5.54 7.60 -17.72
C ASP A 276 -5.18 7.68 -19.22
N THR A 277 -3.92 7.48 -19.57
CA THR A 277 -3.41 7.54 -20.97
C THR A 277 -3.98 6.43 -21.86
N ARG A 278 -4.82 5.55 -21.32
CA ARG A 278 -5.55 4.52 -22.08
C ARG A 278 -6.79 5.07 -22.79
N LYS A 279 -7.04 6.38 -22.72
CA LYS A 279 -8.10 7.07 -23.48
C LYS A 279 -7.63 7.64 -24.83
N GLU A 280 -6.36 7.45 -25.21
CA GLU A 280 -5.84 7.74 -26.55
C GLU A 280 -5.82 6.48 -27.43
#